data_AF-A0AAJ6VVS9-F1
#
_entry.id   AF-A0AAJ6VVS9-F1
#
_cell.length_a   1.000
_cell.length_b   1.000
_cell.length_c   1.000
_cell.angle_alpha   90.00
_cell.angle_beta   90.00
_cell.angle_gamma   90.00
#
_symmetry.space_group_name_H-M   'P 1'
#
loop_
_entity.id
_entity.type
_entity.pdbx_description
1 polymer ?
#
loop_
_entity_poly.entity_id
_entity_poly.type
_entity_poly.pdbx_seq_one_letter_code
_entity_poly.pdbx_strand_id
1 'polypeptide(L)'
;MNRKSNAANLRKSIKPRESHVPGSSGVPSSTRRGFGNRTILETTRNSVGNSRMSQYGQAKQKDPRVFNEEFIQTTFKRLREFFTQRHFPTDILTSSKLTSRQFETIFSTLMRCIFSNYTAPSGNNWMELEVPIVMECLGYPQKVMKSTIQTISSKGGPIMGILDFLLDIAIGMDCDHQEAIRLLSRDETPNQFDLQIEMLAQSTFAKGVTVDSPHVQTQIRELCARNKGILDEDGIREEHQRVLAQKEESEALLQALEIQQTELESVQEECENHCKFIMEMQQRKQLKEDDLRQIRESIVAVKEKLSRLRQEISETRKIVDAQSISREDIRKIRAESKDLEEHNNVIQQKINEVNSRIELVQGSNRILQGVIESLCADIAAAIAELPTAAELPKTKEQVTETISEPQRSEELLATLEIEEDRWMKKIAEFQNRMELQLFELTEKKNELRTAVDFAMQDKAAVDEQIEFYKARLAKKDAEILSKRQALKNTDNLIKFAEKEVEDLKLRVKALQDEMDTAIMRRDEQRALAIKADAVLKFHGERLEKIIQIDRKRLEDLVEFYEKQDENLPTDQVAASILDAFNALKENA
;
A
#
# COMPACT_ATOMS: atom_id res chain seq x y z
N MET A 1 -53.52 4.78 7.41
CA MET A 1 -54.17 5.34 6.21
C MET A 1 -54.14 6.86 6.30
N ASN A 2 -53.74 7.53 5.21
CA ASN A 2 -53.79 8.98 4.94
C ASN A 2 -52.94 9.88 5.86
N ARG A 3 -52.17 10.86 5.40
CA ARG A 3 -52.06 11.55 4.10
C ARG A 3 -50.79 12.42 4.18
N LYS A 4 -50.13 12.66 3.02
CA LYS A 4 -49.60 13.95 2.49
C LYS A 4 -48.72 14.82 3.42
N SER A 5 -47.73 15.60 3.02
CA SER A 5 -47.14 16.04 1.75
C SER A 5 -46.14 17.16 2.12
N ASN A 6 -45.13 17.37 1.28
CA ASN A 6 -44.50 18.67 0.93
C ASN A 6 -43.91 19.61 2.00
N ALA A 7 -42.68 20.06 1.70
CA ALA A 7 -42.18 21.45 1.72
C ALA A 7 -40.72 21.44 2.26
N ALA A 8 -39.71 21.75 1.46
CA ALA A 8 -39.30 23.05 0.92
C ALA A 8 -38.54 23.95 1.92
N ASN A 9 -37.42 24.48 1.40
CA ASN A 9 -36.73 25.72 1.78
C ASN A 9 -35.62 25.67 2.84
N LEU A 10 -34.40 25.43 2.33
CA LEU A 10 -33.16 26.05 2.79
C LEU A 10 -33.11 27.52 2.34
N ARG A 11 -32.93 28.45 3.29
CA ARG A 11 -32.06 29.65 3.20
C ARG A 11 -32.23 30.57 4.41
N LYS A 12 -31.10 30.99 4.99
CA LYS A 12 -30.69 32.35 5.45
C LYS A 12 -29.39 32.18 6.28
N SER A 13 -28.24 32.66 5.80
CA SER A 13 -27.75 34.06 5.86
C SER A 13 -27.15 34.44 7.21
N ILE A 14 -25.81 34.54 7.30
CA ILE A 14 -25.06 35.53 8.11
C ILE A 14 -23.76 35.89 7.38
N LYS A 15 -23.57 37.19 7.08
CA LYS A 15 -22.32 37.89 6.69
C LYS A 15 -21.71 38.57 7.95
N PRO A 16 -20.72 39.50 7.88
CA PRO A 16 -19.31 39.45 7.44
C PRO A 16 -18.34 39.99 8.55
N ARG A 17 -17.01 40.01 8.33
CA ARG A 17 -16.13 41.05 8.94
C ARG A 17 -14.83 41.26 8.16
N GLU A 18 -14.49 42.53 7.98
CA GLU A 18 -13.35 43.13 7.26
C GLU A 18 -12.16 43.49 8.17
N SER A 19 -10.95 43.67 7.59
CA SER A 19 -10.07 44.87 7.72
C SER A 19 -8.69 44.63 7.04
N HIS A 20 -8.32 45.35 5.96
CA HIS A 20 -7.35 46.49 5.88
C HIS A 20 -5.89 46.17 6.33
N VAL A 21 -4.79 46.11 5.52
CA VAL A 21 -4.07 47.07 4.60
C VAL A 21 -3.26 48.17 5.38
N PRO A 22 -2.10 48.80 4.97
CA PRO A 22 -1.09 48.66 3.87
C PRO A 22 0.44 48.86 4.25
N GLY A 23 1.35 48.77 3.25
CA GLY A 23 2.48 49.73 3.05
C GLY A 23 3.90 49.12 2.95
N SER A 24 4.53 49.03 1.75
CA SER A 24 5.44 50.01 1.09
C SER A 24 6.80 50.14 1.82
N SER A 25 8.00 49.96 1.25
CA SER A 25 8.59 50.41 -0.02
C SER A 25 10.03 49.86 -0.17
N GLY A 26 10.52 49.63 -1.40
CA GLY A 26 11.97 49.67 -1.68
C GLY A 26 12.53 48.68 -2.72
N VAL A 27 12.52 49.08 -3.99
CA VAL A 27 13.36 48.58 -5.13
C VAL A 27 14.21 49.81 -5.54
N PRO A 28 15.32 49.78 -6.33
CA PRO A 28 15.93 48.76 -7.20
C PRO A 28 17.46 48.59 -6.93
N SER A 29 18.34 47.86 -7.62
CA SER A 29 18.52 47.38 -9.00
C SER A 29 19.59 46.24 -8.92
N SER A 30 19.94 45.39 -9.88
CA SER A 30 19.95 45.49 -11.34
C SER A 30 20.27 44.10 -11.91
N THR A 31 19.65 43.75 -13.06
CA THR A 31 20.15 42.91 -14.18
C THR A 31 20.74 41.51 -13.87
N ARG A 32 20.39 40.42 -14.55
CA ARG A 32 19.79 40.24 -15.88
C ARG A 32 19.34 38.76 -16.02
N ARG A 33 18.20 38.60 -16.69
CA ARG A 33 17.60 37.41 -17.35
C ARG A 33 18.65 36.44 -17.94
N GLY A 34 18.39 35.14 -18.11
CA GLY A 34 17.13 34.42 -18.01
C GLY A 34 17.26 32.96 -18.49
N PHE A 35 16.13 32.27 -18.34
CA PHE A 35 15.79 30.90 -18.75
C PHE A 35 16.13 30.55 -20.20
N GLY A 36 16.44 29.27 -20.44
CA GLY A 36 16.39 28.69 -21.78
C GLY A 36 16.89 27.25 -21.88
N ASN A 37 16.03 26.28 -21.57
CA ASN A 37 16.13 24.91 -22.08
C ASN A 37 16.23 24.93 -23.61
N ARG A 38 17.14 24.14 -24.20
CA ARG A 38 16.98 23.52 -25.52
C ARG A 38 17.97 22.38 -25.74
N THR A 39 17.41 21.17 -25.73
CA THR A 39 17.77 20.03 -26.58
C THR A 39 17.87 20.44 -28.05
N ILE A 40 18.91 19.98 -28.78
CA ILE A 40 18.89 19.84 -30.24
C ILE A 40 19.70 18.58 -30.63
N LEU A 41 18.93 17.58 -31.07
CA LEU A 41 19.30 16.55 -32.04
C LEU A 41 19.20 17.17 -33.46
N GLU A 42 19.93 16.60 -34.43
CA GLU A 42 19.87 16.84 -35.89
C GLU A 42 20.44 18.16 -36.44
N THR A 43 21.53 18.05 -37.21
CA THR A 43 21.48 18.41 -38.64
C THR A 43 22.56 17.65 -39.41
N THR A 44 22.12 16.67 -40.20
CA THR A 44 22.81 16.20 -41.40
C THR A 44 22.82 17.33 -42.43
N ARG A 45 23.98 17.76 -42.88
CA ARG A 45 24.09 18.48 -44.16
C ARG A 45 25.45 18.28 -44.80
N ASN A 46 25.42 17.51 -45.88
CA ASN A 46 26.42 17.47 -46.93
C ASN A 46 26.91 18.89 -47.28
N SER A 47 28.20 19.12 -47.17
CA SER A 47 28.90 20.02 -48.07
C SER A 47 30.15 19.32 -48.58
N VAL A 48 30.04 18.77 -49.79
CA VAL A 48 31.15 18.42 -50.66
C VAL A 48 31.82 19.74 -51.03
N GLY A 49 32.79 20.14 -50.21
CA GLY A 49 33.57 21.36 -50.38
C GLY A 49 35.02 20.97 -50.55
N ASN A 50 35.46 20.94 -51.81
CA ASN A 50 36.86 20.90 -52.23
C ASN A 50 37.67 21.98 -51.49
N SER A 51 38.19 21.66 -50.31
CA SER A 51 39.23 22.45 -49.67
C SER A 51 40.56 21.92 -50.19
N ARG A 52 40.98 22.47 -51.33
CA ARG A 52 42.39 22.46 -51.71
C ARG A 52 43.14 23.08 -50.55
N MET A 53 43.85 22.27 -49.78
CA MET A 53 44.84 22.74 -48.82
C MET A 53 45.80 23.66 -49.57
N SER A 54 45.63 24.97 -49.36
CA SER A 54 46.53 25.98 -49.85
C SER A 54 47.86 25.83 -49.11
N GLN A 55 48.86 25.38 -49.85
CA GLN A 55 50.26 25.46 -49.46
C GLN A 55 50.61 26.90 -49.05
N TYR A 56 51.19 27.04 -47.85
CA TYR A 56 52.02 28.15 -47.40
C TYR A 56 51.47 29.58 -47.54
N GLY A 57 50.53 29.94 -46.65
CA GLY A 57 50.46 31.32 -46.16
C GLY A 57 51.62 31.58 -45.20
N GLN A 58 52.76 32.06 -45.71
CA GLN A 58 53.88 32.58 -44.91
C GLN A 58 53.44 33.88 -44.20
N ALA A 59 52.58 33.76 -43.18
CA ALA A 59 52.52 34.76 -42.14
C ALA A 59 53.93 34.89 -41.57
N LYS A 60 54.42 36.11 -41.31
CA LYS A 60 55.74 36.38 -40.71
C LYS A 60 55.80 35.73 -39.31
N GLN A 61 56.02 34.42 -39.27
CA GLN A 61 56.06 33.63 -38.08
C GLN A 61 57.34 34.01 -37.36
N LYS A 62 57.18 34.68 -36.21
CA LYS A 62 58.32 34.93 -35.34
C LYS A 62 58.78 33.56 -34.81
N ASP A 63 60.08 33.28 -34.90
CA ASP A 63 60.68 32.12 -34.21
C ASP A 63 60.19 32.11 -32.75
N PRO A 64 59.56 31.03 -32.28
CA PRO A 64 59.06 30.94 -30.92
C PRO A 64 60.20 30.86 -29.89
N ARG A 65 61.44 30.59 -30.31
CA ARG A 65 62.59 30.48 -29.41
C ARG A 65 63.01 31.84 -28.85
N VAL A 66 63.23 31.88 -27.53
CA VAL A 66 63.75 33.05 -26.83
C VAL A 66 65.28 32.97 -26.82
N PHE A 67 65.94 33.82 -27.61
CA PHE A 67 67.39 33.85 -27.73
C PHE A 67 68.09 34.53 -26.54
N ASN A 68 67.94 33.98 -25.34
CA ASN A 68 68.65 34.42 -24.12
C ASN A 68 69.99 33.65 -23.94
N GLU A 69 70.79 34.06 -22.95
CA GLU A 69 72.08 33.41 -22.65
C GLU A 69 71.91 31.93 -22.28
N GLU A 70 70.83 31.58 -21.60
CA GLU A 70 70.50 30.20 -21.21
C GLU A 70 70.25 29.29 -22.42
N PHE A 71 69.54 29.79 -23.44
CA PHE A 71 69.36 29.10 -24.72
C PHE A 71 70.70 28.84 -25.40
N ILE A 72 71.57 29.85 -25.45
CA ILE A 72 72.93 29.71 -26.03
C ILE A 72 73.71 28.60 -25.31
N GLN A 73 73.75 28.59 -23.98
CA GLN A 73 74.45 27.56 -23.21
C GLN A 73 73.84 26.17 -23.40
N THR A 74 72.51 26.09 -23.45
CA THR A 74 71.78 24.83 -23.66
C THR A 74 72.09 24.25 -25.04
N THR A 75 72.03 25.05 -26.10
CA THR A 75 72.37 24.60 -27.45
C THR A 75 73.85 24.19 -27.55
N PHE A 76 74.77 24.92 -26.90
CA PHE A 76 76.18 24.49 -26.83
C PHE A 76 76.36 23.13 -26.17
N LYS A 77 75.64 22.87 -25.07
CA LYS A 77 75.64 21.58 -24.40
C LYS A 77 75.11 20.48 -25.34
N ARG A 78 73.96 20.70 -25.99
CA ARG A 78 73.36 19.76 -26.96
C ARG A 78 74.31 19.45 -28.12
N LEU A 79 74.96 20.47 -28.70
CA LEU A 79 75.96 20.30 -29.75
C LEU A 79 77.15 19.47 -29.26
N ARG A 80 77.62 19.72 -28.03
CA ARG A 80 78.77 18.99 -27.47
C ARG A 80 78.44 17.53 -27.22
N GLU A 81 77.24 17.24 -26.72
CA GLU A 81 76.73 15.88 -26.54
C GLU A 81 76.63 15.15 -27.89
N PHE A 82 76.01 15.77 -28.90
CA PHE A 82 75.88 15.19 -30.24
C PHE A 82 77.25 14.92 -30.89
N PHE A 83 78.19 15.87 -30.83
CA PHE A 83 79.53 15.70 -31.39
C PHE A 83 80.29 14.59 -30.66
N THR A 84 80.11 14.45 -29.34
CA THR A 84 80.71 13.36 -28.56
C THR A 84 80.15 12.00 -28.96
N GLN A 85 78.82 11.89 -29.09
CA GLN A 85 78.13 10.66 -29.50
C GLN A 85 78.55 10.21 -30.91
N ARG A 86 78.77 11.16 -31.83
CA ARG A 86 79.17 10.88 -33.22
C ARG A 86 80.69 10.84 -33.43
N HIS A 87 81.47 10.89 -32.36
CA HIS A 87 82.95 10.89 -32.39
C HIS A 87 83.56 12.01 -33.25
N PHE A 88 82.90 13.16 -33.34
CA PHE A 88 83.46 14.36 -33.97
C PHE A 88 84.40 15.10 -33.00
N PRO A 89 85.39 15.87 -33.51
CA PRO A 89 86.28 16.66 -32.66
C PRO A 89 85.51 17.68 -31.79
N THR A 90 85.54 17.50 -30.48
CA THR A 90 84.82 18.34 -29.51
C THR A 90 85.60 19.59 -29.08
N ASP A 91 86.90 19.67 -29.41
CA ASP A 91 87.79 20.80 -29.10
C ASP A 91 87.27 22.14 -29.63
N ILE A 92 86.46 22.08 -30.68
CA ILE A 92 85.82 23.22 -31.35
C ILE A 92 84.75 23.88 -30.46
N LEU A 93 84.20 23.16 -29.47
CA LEU A 93 83.09 23.58 -28.60
C LEU A 93 83.54 23.91 -27.16
N THR A 94 84.81 24.23 -26.93
CA THR A 94 85.40 24.48 -25.60
C THR A 94 85.03 25.84 -24.99
N SER A 95 84.78 26.85 -25.83
CA SER A 95 84.41 28.22 -25.42
C SER A 95 82.89 28.41 -25.40
N SER A 96 82.37 29.17 -24.43
CA SER A 96 80.97 29.62 -24.38
C SER A 96 80.62 30.70 -25.41
N LYS A 97 81.64 31.27 -26.08
CA LYS A 97 81.47 32.24 -27.18
C LYS A 97 81.86 31.61 -28.51
N LEU A 98 80.96 31.76 -29.49
CA LEU A 98 81.14 31.24 -30.85
C LEU A 98 82.01 32.18 -31.71
N THR A 99 83.15 31.68 -32.16
CA THR A 99 83.96 32.36 -33.18
C THR A 99 83.46 32.01 -34.59
N SER A 100 83.74 32.87 -35.57
CA SER A 100 83.34 32.63 -36.97
C SER A 100 83.89 31.30 -37.51
N ARG A 101 85.13 30.93 -37.16
CA ARG A 101 85.76 29.66 -37.56
C ARG A 101 85.10 28.43 -36.89
N GLN A 102 84.72 28.56 -35.62
CA GLN A 102 83.98 27.50 -34.92
C GLN A 102 82.60 27.31 -35.56
N PHE A 103 81.87 28.38 -35.84
CA PHE A 103 80.59 28.31 -36.54
C PHE A 103 80.73 27.62 -37.90
N GLU A 104 81.70 28.03 -38.72
CA GLU A 104 81.97 27.44 -40.03
C GLU A 104 82.15 25.92 -39.94
N THR A 105 82.93 25.47 -38.96
CA THR A 105 83.25 24.05 -38.81
C THR A 105 82.04 23.26 -38.30
N ILE A 106 81.32 23.80 -37.31
CA ILE A 106 80.10 23.15 -36.77
C ILE A 106 79.02 23.07 -37.85
N PHE A 107 78.76 24.18 -38.56
CA PHE A 107 77.79 24.25 -39.63
C PHE A 107 78.11 23.25 -40.74
N SER A 108 79.36 23.20 -41.20
CA SER A 108 79.78 22.27 -42.25
C SER A 108 79.66 20.81 -41.81
N THR A 109 79.98 20.50 -40.56
CA THR A 109 79.83 19.14 -40.01
C THR A 109 78.36 18.72 -39.94
N LEU A 110 77.48 19.57 -39.40
CA LEU A 110 76.04 19.28 -39.34
C LEU A 110 75.43 19.14 -40.74
N MET A 111 75.83 20.00 -41.68
CA MET A 111 75.40 19.90 -43.07
C MET A 111 75.84 18.62 -43.76
N ARG A 112 76.98 18.04 -43.39
CA ARG A 112 77.42 16.71 -43.87
C ARG A 112 76.62 15.56 -43.25
N CYS A 113 76.11 15.72 -42.04
CA CYS A 113 75.17 14.76 -41.46
C CYS A 113 73.83 14.75 -42.21
N ILE A 114 73.36 15.92 -42.64
CA ILE A 114 72.09 16.06 -43.39
C ILE A 114 72.29 15.67 -44.87
N PHE A 115 73.36 16.14 -45.49
CA PHE A 115 73.72 15.85 -46.87
C PHE A 115 75.16 15.33 -46.94
N SER A 116 75.31 14.02 -47.07
CA SER A 116 76.63 13.34 -47.07
C SER A 116 77.63 13.89 -48.10
N ASN A 117 77.15 14.46 -49.20
CA ASN A 117 77.96 15.04 -50.28
C ASN A 117 78.23 16.55 -50.14
N TYR A 118 77.87 17.18 -49.01
CA TYR A 118 78.04 18.62 -48.82
C TYR A 118 79.52 19.02 -48.70
N THR A 119 79.93 19.98 -49.54
CA THR A 119 81.27 20.58 -49.52
C THR A 119 81.14 22.10 -49.42
N ALA A 120 81.72 22.67 -48.37
CA ALA A 120 81.73 24.12 -48.16
C ALA A 120 82.54 24.81 -49.30
N PRO A 121 82.00 25.87 -49.93
CA PRO A 121 82.70 26.66 -50.94
C PRO A 121 83.96 27.31 -50.36
N SER A 122 84.98 27.47 -51.19
CA SER A 122 86.23 28.14 -50.80
C SER A 122 86.12 29.66 -50.96
N GLY A 123 86.51 30.43 -49.93
CA GLY A 123 86.62 31.90 -49.98
C GLY A 123 86.24 32.61 -48.68
N ASN A 124 86.80 33.78 -48.39
CA ASN A 124 86.66 34.42 -47.07
C ASN A 124 85.22 34.84 -46.68
N ASN A 125 84.28 34.91 -47.63
CA ASN A 125 82.90 35.40 -47.39
C ASN A 125 81.82 34.38 -47.80
N TRP A 126 82.15 33.09 -47.96
CA TRP A 126 81.18 32.10 -48.44
C TRP A 126 79.99 31.95 -47.48
N MET A 127 80.24 31.96 -46.16
CA MET A 127 79.20 31.85 -45.13
C MET A 127 78.12 32.93 -45.25
N GLU A 128 78.51 34.15 -45.62
CA GLU A 128 77.61 35.29 -45.75
C GLU A 128 76.62 35.16 -46.93
N LEU A 129 76.98 34.35 -47.92
CA LEU A 129 76.22 34.15 -49.15
C LEU A 129 75.43 32.83 -49.12
N GLU A 130 76.05 31.75 -48.68
CA GLU A 130 75.47 30.41 -48.75
C GLU A 130 74.57 30.07 -47.57
N VAL A 131 74.95 30.43 -46.33
CA VAL A 131 74.16 30.09 -45.14
C VAL A 131 72.73 30.61 -45.25
N PRO A 132 72.45 31.85 -45.68
CA PRO A 132 71.08 32.30 -45.91
C PRO A 132 70.28 31.44 -46.88
N ILE A 133 70.90 31.01 -47.99
CA ILE A 133 70.26 30.22 -49.04
C ILE A 133 69.95 28.81 -48.52
N VAL A 134 70.93 28.16 -47.89
CA VAL A 134 70.78 26.82 -47.32
C VAL A 134 69.67 26.79 -46.27
N MET A 135 69.64 27.77 -45.37
CA MET A 135 68.60 27.83 -44.34
C MET A 135 67.22 28.09 -44.94
N GLU A 136 67.12 28.89 -46.00
CA GLU A 136 65.86 29.07 -46.74
C GLU A 136 65.40 27.76 -47.41
N CYS A 137 66.31 27.03 -48.06
CA CYS A 137 66.01 25.73 -48.69
C CYS A 137 65.60 24.65 -47.68
N LEU A 138 66.19 24.66 -46.48
CA LEU A 138 65.83 23.76 -45.39
C LEU A 138 64.53 24.17 -44.67
N GLY A 139 63.89 25.26 -45.09
CA GLY A 139 62.64 25.73 -44.51
C GLY A 139 62.82 26.36 -43.13
N TYR A 140 63.98 26.97 -42.85
CA TYR A 140 64.22 27.65 -41.59
C TYR A 140 63.18 28.76 -41.36
N PRO A 141 62.51 28.82 -40.19
CA PRO A 141 61.35 29.70 -39.99
C PRO A 141 61.61 31.20 -40.11
N GLN A 142 62.86 31.66 -39.96
CA GLN A 142 63.23 33.07 -40.03
C GLN A 142 64.15 33.37 -41.21
N LYS A 143 63.96 34.52 -41.85
CA LYS A 143 64.88 34.99 -42.89
C LYS A 143 66.26 35.30 -42.30
N VAL A 144 67.25 34.50 -42.65
CA VAL A 144 68.65 34.74 -42.29
C VAL A 144 69.21 35.82 -43.21
N MET A 145 69.68 36.93 -42.65
CA MET A 145 70.29 38.02 -43.43
C MET A 145 71.81 37.91 -43.38
N LYS A 146 72.46 38.41 -44.44
CA LYS A 146 73.93 38.54 -44.52
C LYS A 146 74.53 39.19 -43.27
N SER A 147 73.90 40.26 -42.76
CA SER A 147 74.35 40.97 -41.55
C SER A 147 74.31 40.11 -40.29
N THR A 148 73.41 39.12 -40.21
CA THR A 148 73.32 38.21 -39.06
C THR A 148 74.57 37.34 -39.00
N ILE A 149 75.01 36.80 -40.14
CA ILE A 149 76.23 36.00 -40.29
C ILE A 149 77.49 36.84 -40.01
N GLN A 150 77.51 38.11 -40.43
CA GLN A 150 78.62 39.02 -40.09
C GLN A 150 78.78 39.25 -38.58
N THR A 151 77.70 39.08 -37.82
CA THR A 151 77.68 39.32 -36.38
C THR A 151 77.85 38.06 -35.52
N ILE A 152 78.35 36.93 -36.07
CA ILE A 152 78.49 35.65 -35.34
C ILE A 152 79.08 35.80 -33.93
N SER A 153 80.15 36.58 -33.79
CA SER A 153 80.83 36.74 -32.50
C SER A 153 80.22 37.79 -31.57
N SER A 154 79.28 38.61 -32.06
CA SER A 154 78.67 39.72 -31.29
C SER A 154 77.20 39.49 -30.94
N LYS A 155 76.46 38.71 -31.73
CA LYS A 155 75.05 38.36 -31.52
C LYS A 155 74.85 36.85 -31.61
N GLY A 156 75.30 36.13 -30.58
CA GLY A 156 75.30 34.67 -30.56
C GLY A 156 73.90 34.04 -30.66
N GLY A 157 72.86 34.66 -30.11
CA GLY A 157 71.52 34.08 -30.01
C GLY A 157 70.92 33.58 -31.33
N PRO A 158 70.70 34.44 -32.34
CA PRO A 158 70.17 34.02 -33.65
C PRO A 158 71.03 32.98 -34.36
N ILE A 159 72.36 33.06 -34.20
CA ILE A 159 73.30 32.11 -34.81
C ILE A 159 73.22 30.74 -34.15
N MET A 160 73.09 30.69 -32.82
CA MET A 160 72.83 29.46 -32.11
C MET A 160 71.47 28.88 -32.49
N GLY A 161 70.45 29.70 -32.74
CA GLY A 161 69.17 29.24 -33.26
C GLY A 161 69.25 28.56 -34.63
N ILE A 162 70.19 28.99 -35.49
CA ILE A 162 70.49 28.33 -36.76
C ILE A 162 71.12 26.95 -36.50
N LEU A 163 72.16 26.88 -35.65
CA LEU A 163 72.85 25.62 -35.35
C LEU A 163 71.96 24.62 -34.61
N ASP A 164 71.12 25.09 -33.69
CA ASP A 164 70.15 24.28 -32.95
C ASP A 164 69.13 23.63 -33.89
N PHE A 165 68.65 24.38 -34.89
CA PHE A 165 67.74 23.85 -35.90
C PHE A 165 68.42 22.82 -36.82
N LEU A 166 69.66 23.08 -37.24
CA LEU A 166 70.42 22.10 -38.04
C LEU A 166 70.73 20.84 -37.24
N LEU A 167 70.98 20.98 -35.94
CA LEU A 167 71.16 19.85 -35.04
C LEU A 167 69.88 19.02 -34.95
N ASP A 168 68.72 19.64 -34.80
CA ASP A 168 67.42 18.93 -34.78
C ASP A 168 67.19 18.16 -36.09
N ILE A 169 67.50 18.76 -37.24
CA ILE A 169 67.41 18.06 -38.53
C ILE A 169 68.41 16.89 -38.58
N ALA A 170 69.66 17.12 -38.19
CA ALA A 170 70.69 16.07 -38.21
C ALA A 170 70.30 14.88 -37.34
N ILE A 171 69.79 15.12 -36.12
CA ILE A 171 69.26 14.07 -35.24
C ILE A 171 68.04 13.38 -35.88
N GLY A 172 67.14 14.16 -36.50
CA GLY A 172 65.96 13.61 -37.17
C GLY A 172 66.28 12.74 -38.39
N MET A 173 67.40 13.00 -39.09
CA MET A 173 67.87 12.15 -40.20
C MET A 173 68.41 10.79 -39.73
N ASP A 174 68.79 10.67 -38.46
CA ASP A 174 69.24 9.42 -37.86
C ASP A 174 68.09 8.54 -37.36
N CYS A 175 66.87 9.08 -37.28
CA CYS A 175 65.68 8.26 -37.07
C CYS A 175 65.44 7.41 -38.34
N ASP A 176 65.29 6.09 -38.19
CA ASP A 176 65.02 5.21 -39.32
C ASP A 176 63.78 5.70 -40.06
N HIS A 177 64.00 6.22 -41.27
CA HIS A 177 62.94 6.78 -42.10
C HIS A 177 61.84 5.75 -42.36
N GLN A 178 62.19 4.46 -42.42
CA GLN A 178 61.23 3.38 -42.61
C GLN A 178 60.37 3.16 -41.37
N GLU A 179 60.94 3.26 -40.17
CA GLU A 179 60.21 3.11 -38.91
C GLU A 179 59.33 4.34 -38.63
N ALA A 180 59.82 5.55 -38.93
CA ALA A 180 59.03 6.77 -38.84
C ALA A 180 57.84 6.73 -39.82
N ILE A 181 58.05 6.26 -41.06
CA ILE A 181 56.95 6.04 -42.01
C ILE A 181 55.98 4.97 -41.49
N ARG A 182 56.48 3.86 -40.92
CA ARG A 182 55.64 2.79 -40.34
C ARG A 182 54.74 3.32 -39.22
N LEU A 183 55.29 4.10 -38.30
CA LEU A 183 54.55 4.66 -37.15
C LEU A 183 53.57 5.77 -37.54
N LEU A 184 53.87 6.52 -38.61
CA LEU A 184 53.02 7.61 -39.11
C LEU A 184 51.95 7.13 -40.12
N SER A 185 52.13 5.96 -40.71
CA SER A 185 51.14 5.34 -41.61
C SER A 185 50.01 4.75 -40.76
N ARG A 186 49.00 5.58 -40.47
CA ARG A 186 47.77 5.19 -39.74
C ARG A 186 46.80 4.34 -40.55
N ASP A 187 47.05 4.15 -41.84
CA ASP A 187 46.20 3.34 -42.69
C ASP A 187 46.81 1.96 -42.87
N GLU A 188 46.03 0.93 -42.52
CA GLU A 188 46.19 -0.44 -42.96
C GLU A 188 46.29 -0.47 -44.49
N THR A 189 47.49 -0.30 -45.04
CA THR A 189 47.73 -0.78 -46.39
C THR A 189 48.16 -2.23 -46.26
N PRO A 190 47.36 -3.21 -46.75
CA PRO A 190 47.72 -4.63 -46.75
C PRO A 190 49.05 -4.92 -47.47
N ASN A 191 49.59 -3.94 -48.18
CA ASN A 191 50.67 -4.12 -49.14
C ASN A 191 52.06 -3.72 -48.63
N GLN A 192 52.25 -3.36 -47.35
CA GLN A 192 53.61 -2.96 -46.89
C GLN A 192 54.56 -4.17 -46.81
N PHE A 193 54.05 -5.32 -46.34
CA PHE A 193 54.79 -6.58 -46.37
C PHE A 193 54.99 -7.07 -47.81
N ASP A 194 53.94 -7.01 -48.63
CA ASP A 194 54.00 -7.39 -50.04
C ASP A 194 54.98 -6.52 -50.83
N LEU A 195 55.03 -5.22 -50.57
CA LEU A 195 56.00 -4.29 -51.17
C LEU A 195 57.43 -4.58 -50.72
N GLN A 196 57.65 -4.93 -49.45
CA GLN A 196 58.98 -5.32 -48.95
C GLN A 196 59.46 -6.63 -49.59
N ILE A 197 58.56 -7.61 -49.74
CA ILE A 197 58.85 -8.85 -50.47
C ILE A 197 59.12 -8.56 -51.95
N GLU A 198 58.33 -7.68 -52.58
CA GLU A 198 58.49 -7.31 -53.99
C GLU A 198 59.81 -6.57 -54.23
N MET A 199 60.18 -5.61 -53.37
CA MET A 199 61.47 -4.93 -53.42
C MET A 199 62.64 -5.90 -53.22
N LEU A 200 62.50 -6.85 -52.29
CA LEU A 200 63.50 -7.89 -52.09
C LEU A 200 63.64 -8.77 -53.35
N ALA A 201 62.52 -9.19 -53.93
CA ALA A 201 62.49 -9.99 -55.17
C ALA A 201 63.11 -9.23 -56.36
N GLN A 202 62.79 -7.94 -56.52
CA GLN A 202 63.37 -7.10 -57.57
C GLN A 202 64.89 -6.93 -57.38
N SER A 203 65.35 -6.71 -56.14
CA SER A 203 66.78 -6.54 -55.84
C SER A 203 67.59 -7.83 -56.03
N THR A 204 67.01 -8.98 -55.72
CA THR A 204 67.64 -10.30 -55.90
C THR A 204 67.69 -10.68 -57.38
N PHE A 205 66.61 -10.38 -58.12
CA PHE A 205 66.56 -10.52 -59.58
C PHE A 205 67.60 -9.64 -60.29
N ALA A 206 67.70 -8.35 -59.93
CA ALA A 206 68.67 -7.43 -60.51
C ALA A 206 70.14 -7.84 -60.26
N LYS A 207 70.40 -8.57 -59.17
CA LYS A 207 71.72 -9.13 -58.83
C LYS A 207 71.95 -10.54 -59.40
N GLY A 208 70.96 -11.13 -60.07
CA GLY A 208 71.04 -12.48 -60.65
C GLY A 208 71.12 -13.60 -59.63
N VAL A 209 70.68 -13.37 -58.39
CA VAL A 209 70.73 -14.36 -57.30
C VAL A 209 69.46 -15.20 -57.32
N THR A 210 69.60 -16.53 -57.27
CA THR A 210 68.47 -17.45 -57.26
C THR A 210 67.74 -17.45 -55.91
N VAL A 211 66.43 -17.71 -55.94
CA VAL A 211 65.55 -17.72 -54.74
C VAL A 211 66.00 -18.74 -53.69
N ASP A 212 66.64 -19.84 -54.11
CA ASP A 212 67.18 -20.87 -53.22
C ASP A 212 68.51 -20.48 -52.55
N SER A 213 69.01 -19.27 -52.82
CA SER A 213 70.19 -18.77 -52.13
C SER A 213 69.91 -18.65 -50.62
N PRO A 214 70.81 -19.17 -49.77
CA PRO A 214 70.62 -19.12 -48.31
C PRO A 214 70.48 -17.68 -47.81
N HIS A 215 71.11 -16.71 -48.48
CA HIS A 215 71.01 -15.29 -48.14
C HIS A 215 69.58 -14.75 -48.32
N VAL A 216 68.91 -15.11 -49.41
CA VAL A 216 67.54 -14.68 -49.71
C VAL A 216 66.55 -15.36 -48.77
N GLN A 217 66.76 -16.65 -48.47
CA GLN A 217 65.92 -17.36 -47.50
C GLN A 217 66.04 -16.83 -46.08
N THR A 218 67.22 -16.38 -45.66
CA THR A 218 67.40 -15.74 -44.35
C THR A 218 66.69 -14.39 -44.30
N GLN A 219 66.79 -13.58 -45.36
CA GLN A 219 66.08 -12.30 -45.45
C GLN A 219 64.55 -12.46 -45.43
N ILE A 220 64.02 -13.49 -46.12
CA ILE A 220 62.60 -13.82 -46.06
C ILE A 220 62.20 -14.26 -44.65
N ARG A 221 63.01 -15.11 -43.99
CA ARG A 221 62.73 -15.54 -42.60
C ARG A 221 62.77 -14.40 -41.60
N GLU A 222 63.69 -13.45 -41.76
CA GLU A 222 63.76 -12.24 -40.93
C GLU A 222 62.54 -11.34 -41.14
N LEU A 223 62.10 -11.16 -42.39
CA LEU A 223 60.88 -10.42 -42.70
C LEU A 223 59.65 -11.09 -42.09
N CYS A 224 59.56 -12.43 -42.13
CA CYS A 224 58.48 -13.17 -41.47
C CYS A 224 58.57 -13.09 -39.93
N ALA A 225 59.77 -13.13 -39.36
CA ALA A 225 59.98 -13.05 -37.91
C ALA A 225 59.65 -11.66 -37.35
N ARG A 226 59.98 -10.58 -38.07
CA ARG A 226 59.60 -9.20 -37.68
C ARG A 226 58.10 -8.97 -37.70
N ASN A 227 57.37 -9.68 -38.57
CA ASN A 227 55.92 -9.61 -38.66
C ASN A 227 55.20 -10.71 -37.88
N LYS A 228 55.89 -11.44 -37.00
CA LYS A 228 55.36 -12.60 -36.27
C LYS A 228 54.16 -12.27 -35.37
N GLY A 229 54.04 -11.04 -34.87
CA GLY A 229 52.87 -10.59 -34.10
C GLY A 229 51.55 -10.58 -34.90
N ILE A 230 51.62 -10.61 -36.24
CA ILE A 230 50.46 -10.71 -37.14
C ILE A 230 50.10 -12.18 -37.44
N LEU A 231 51.02 -13.12 -37.19
CA LEU A 231 50.97 -14.50 -37.72
C LEU A 231 50.93 -15.62 -36.65
N ASP A 232 50.94 -15.30 -35.35
CA ASP A 232 50.78 -16.31 -34.29
C ASP A 232 49.31 -16.70 -34.11
N GLU A 233 48.76 -17.38 -35.11
CA GLU A 233 47.36 -17.83 -35.11
C GLU A 233 47.02 -18.74 -33.93
N ASP A 234 47.98 -19.56 -33.48
CA ASP A 234 47.76 -20.50 -32.38
C ASP A 234 47.69 -19.76 -31.04
N GLY A 235 48.60 -18.79 -30.80
CA GLY A 235 48.52 -17.91 -29.62
C GLY A 235 47.23 -17.07 -29.59
N ILE A 236 46.80 -16.56 -30.76
CA ILE A 236 45.52 -15.82 -30.87
C ILE A 236 44.33 -16.74 -30.63
N ARG A 237 44.36 -18.00 -31.11
CA ARG A 237 43.28 -18.98 -30.88
C ARG A 237 43.17 -19.38 -29.41
N GLU A 238 44.29 -19.61 -28.73
CA GLU A 238 44.31 -19.92 -27.30
C GLU A 238 43.77 -18.76 -26.46
N GLU A 239 44.19 -17.53 -26.75
CA GLU A 239 43.70 -16.35 -26.04
C GLU A 239 42.21 -16.10 -26.33
N HIS A 240 41.77 -16.28 -27.58
CA HIS A 240 40.36 -16.18 -27.95
C HIS A 240 39.49 -17.23 -27.22
N GLN A 241 39.96 -18.47 -27.09
CA GLN A 241 39.27 -19.50 -26.30
C GLN A 241 39.22 -19.14 -24.81
N ARG A 242 40.30 -18.59 -24.25
CA ARG A 242 40.34 -18.11 -22.86
C ARG A 242 39.31 -17.02 -22.63
N VAL A 243 39.23 -16.04 -23.54
CA VAL A 243 38.26 -14.93 -23.46
C VAL A 243 36.83 -15.43 -23.62
N LEU A 244 36.56 -16.40 -24.51
CA LEU A 244 35.24 -17.00 -24.64
C LEU A 244 34.80 -17.73 -23.37
N ALA A 245 35.68 -18.54 -22.77
CA ALA A 245 35.36 -19.24 -21.52
C ALA A 245 35.07 -18.26 -20.37
N GLN A 246 35.84 -17.17 -20.28
CA GLN A 246 35.61 -16.13 -19.28
C GLN A 246 34.31 -15.35 -19.53
N LYS A 247 33.96 -15.13 -20.80
CA LYS A 247 32.67 -14.53 -21.19
C LYS A 247 31.51 -15.42 -20.77
N GLU A 248 31.56 -16.72 -21.06
CA GLU A 248 30.51 -17.69 -20.67
C GLU A 248 30.34 -17.75 -19.14
N GLU A 249 31.43 -17.76 -18.38
CA GLU A 249 31.39 -17.72 -16.92
C GLU A 249 30.72 -16.42 -16.41
N SER A 250 31.07 -15.28 -17.00
CA SER A 250 30.47 -13.99 -16.63
C SER A 250 28.98 -13.88 -17.00
N GLU A 251 28.56 -14.45 -18.14
CA GLU A 251 27.15 -14.50 -18.56
C GLU A 251 26.33 -15.41 -17.63
N ALA A 252 26.88 -16.55 -17.20
CA ALA A 252 26.23 -17.44 -16.23
C ALA A 252 26.05 -16.77 -14.86
N LEU A 253 27.06 -16.01 -14.40
CA LEU A 253 26.95 -15.21 -13.17
C LEU A 253 25.90 -14.11 -13.30
N LEU A 254 25.84 -13.42 -14.45
CA LEU A 254 24.84 -12.39 -14.71
C LEU A 254 23.41 -12.95 -14.66
N GLN A 255 23.16 -14.10 -15.30
CA GLN A 255 21.86 -14.77 -15.26
C GLN A 255 21.47 -15.19 -13.84
N ALA A 256 22.40 -15.71 -13.05
CA ALA A 256 22.13 -16.05 -11.65
C ALA A 256 21.75 -14.81 -10.82
N LEU A 257 22.36 -13.66 -11.11
CA LEU A 257 22.08 -12.39 -10.46
C LEU A 257 20.72 -11.81 -10.87
N GLU A 258 20.36 -11.91 -12.15
CA GLU A 258 19.03 -11.55 -12.65
C GLU A 258 17.93 -12.40 -12.00
N ILE A 259 18.13 -13.71 -11.89
CA ILE A 259 17.19 -14.60 -11.17
C ILE A 259 17.04 -14.15 -9.72
N GLN A 260 18.15 -13.89 -9.01
CA GLN A 260 18.09 -13.40 -7.62
C GLN A 260 17.40 -12.03 -7.50
N GLN A 261 17.57 -11.12 -8.48
CA GLN A 261 16.85 -9.85 -8.50
C GLN A 261 15.35 -10.05 -8.66
N THR A 262 14.92 -10.92 -9.58
CA THR A 262 13.49 -11.21 -9.76
C THR A 262 12.87 -11.87 -8.52
N GLU A 263 13.60 -12.74 -7.84
CA GLU A 263 13.17 -13.32 -6.56
C GLU A 263 13.04 -12.24 -5.47
N LEU A 264 13.99 -11.31 -5.39
CA LEU A 264 13.94 -10.20 -4.43
C LEU A 264 12.72 -9.29 -4.68
N GLU A 265 12.44 -8.96 -5.95
CA GLU A 265 11.27 -8.17 -6.34
C GLU A 265 9.97 -8.88 -5.98
N SER A 266 9.88 -10.19 -6.24
CA SER A 266 8.71 -11.01 -5.86
C SER A 266 8.50 -11.02 -4.34
N VAL A 267 9.56 -11.23 -3.56
CA VAL A 267 9.47 -11.23 -2.09
C VAL A 267 9.09 -9.84 -1.57
N GLN A 268 9.57 -8.77 -2.20
CA GLN A 268 9.22 -7.40 -1.84
C GLN A 268 7.74 -7.10 -2.12
N GLU A 269 7.21 -7.55 -3.27
CA GLU A 269 5.78 -7.43 -3.58
C GLU A 269 4.92 -8.21 -2.58
N GLU A 270 5.33 -9.42 -2.21
CA GLU A 270 4.67 -10.20 -1.16
C GLU A 270 4.67 -9.44 0.18
N CYS A 271 5.79 -8.85 0.58
CA CYS A 271 5.88 -8.07 1.82
C CYS A 271 4.93 -6.86 1.80
N GLU A 272 4.86 -6.14 0.68
CA GLU A 272 3.95 -5.00 0.53
C GLU A 272 2.47 -5.43 0.62
N ASN A 273 2.12 -6.56 0.01
CA ASN A 273 0.77 -7.12 0.06
C ASN A 273 0.40 -7.57 1.47
N HIS A 274 1.32 -8.22 2.20
CA HIS A 274 1.12 -8.58 3.61
C HIS A 274 0.98 -7.34 4.50
N CYS A 275 1.79 -6.29 4.28
CA CYS A 275 1.65 -5.02 5.00
C CYS A 275 0.28 -4.37 4.79
N LYS A 276 -0.20 -4.30 3.54
CA LYS A 276 -1.55 -3.79 3.22
C LYS A 276 -2.62 -4.61 3.93
N PHE A 277 -2.52 -5.93 3.89
CA PHE A 277 -3.46 -6.83 4.55
C PHE A 277 -3.46 -6.65 6.08
N ILE A 278 -2.29 -6.52 6.71
CA ILE A 278 -2.18 -6.26 8.15
C ILE A 278 -2.83 -4.91 8.50
N MET A 279 -2.60 -3.87 7.70
CA MET A 279 -3.26 -2.57 7.92
C MET A 279 -4.80 -2.69 7.83
N GLU A 280 -5.32 -3.41 6.84
CA GLU A 280 -6.76 -3.67 6.73
C GLU A 280 -7.31 -4.45 7.94
N MET A 281 -6.58 -5.45 8.42
CA MET A 281 -6.99 -6.23 9.60
C MET A 281 -6.95 -5.39 10.87
N GLN A 282 -5.94 -4.53 11.04
CA GLN A 282 -5.87 -3.58 12.15
C GLN A 282 -7.04 -2.59 12.12
N GLN A 283 -7.39 -2.07 10.94
CA GLN A 283 -8.54 -1.20 10.78
C GLN A 283 -9.86 -1.90 11.12
N ARG A 284 -10.05 -3.15 10.66
CA ARG A 284 -11.23 -3.96 11.01
C ARG A 284 -11.29 -4.24 12.50
N LYS A 285 -10.16 -4.58 13.13
CA LYS A 285 -10.07 -4.77 14.58
C LYS A 285 -10.51 -3.49 15.31
N GLN A 286 -10.01 -2.32 14.91
CA GLN A 286 -10.37 -1.05 15.53
C GLN A 286 -11.86 -0.73 15.39
N LEU A 287 -12.43 -0.93 14.19
CA LEU A 287 -13.88 -0.80 13.96
C LEU A 287 -14.68 -1.72 14.88
N LYS A 288 -14.25 -2.98 15.05
CA LYS A 288 -14.93 -3.93 15.94
C LYS A 288 -14.76 -3.60 17.42
N GLU A 289 -13.62 -3.06 17.84
CA GLU A 289 -13.42 -2.55 19.20
C GLU A 289 -14.34 -1.36 19.49
N ASP A 290 -14.55 -0.48 18.51
CA ASP A 290 -15.48 0.64 18.62
C ASP A 290 -16.94 0.17 18.65
N ASP A 291 -17.32 -0.80 17.81
CA ASP A 291 -18.65 -1.46 17.86
C ASP A 291 -18.89 -2.09 19.24
N LEU A 292 -17.90 -2.84 19.77
CA LEU A 292 -17.97 -3.46 21.10
C LEU A 292 -18.14 -2.42 22.19
N ARG A 293 -17.43 -1.29 22.10
CA ARG A 293 -17.56 -0.17 23.04
C ARG A 293 -18.97 0.40 23.00
N GLN A 294 -19.51 0.65 21.81
CA GLN A 294 -20.87 1.17 21.63
C GLN A 294 -21.93 0.19 22.16
N ILE A 295 -21.76 -1.12 21.92
CA ILE A 295 -22.66 -2.14 22.45
C ILE A 295 -22.58 -2.16 23.98
N ARG A 296 -21.39 -2.10 24.59
CA ARG A 296 -21.22 -2.04 26.04
C ARG A 296 -21.91 -0.83 26.65
N GLU A 297 -21.76 0.34 26.05
CA GLU A 297 -22.48 1.56 26.45
C GLU A 297 -24.00 1.38 26.35
N SER A 298 -24.49 0.77 25.26
CA SER A 298 -25.91 0.46 25.11
C SER A 298 -26.43 -0.49 26.20
N ILE A 299 -25.63 -1.47 26.61
CA ILE A 299 -25.98 -2.40 27.70
C ILE A 299 -26.06 -1.66 29.02
N VAL A 300 -25.12 -0.76 29.32
CA VAL A 300 -25.16 0.06 30.53
C VAL A 300 -26.44 0.90 30.52
N ALA A 301 -26.74 1.59 29.42
CA ALA A 301 -27.96 2.38 29.28
C ALA A 301 -29.25 1.55 29.43
N VAL A 302 -29.29 0.34 28.87
CA VAL A 302 -30.43 -0.58 29.01
C VAL A 302 -30.54 -1.11 30.45
N LYS A 303 -29.42 -1.44 31.11
CA LYS A 303 -29.39 -1.85 32.52
C LYS A 303 -29.91 -0.76 33.44
N GLU A 304 -29.53 0.50 33.19
CA GLU A 304 -30.07 1.65 33.91
C GLU A 304 -31.57 1.84 33.66
N LYS A 305 -32.04 1.70 32.42
CA LYS A 305 -33.49 1.73 32.13
C LYS A 305 -34.22 0.59 32.86
N LEU A 306 -33.61 -0.60 32.95
CA LEU A 306 -34.15 -1.74 33.67
C LEU A 306 -34.19 -1.49 35.19
N SER A 307 -33.18 -0.86 35.77
CA SER A 307 -33.18 -0.52 37.20
C SER A 307 -34.24 0.52 37.50
N ARG A 308 -34.39 1.56 36.66
CA ARG A 308 -35.49 2.55 36.78
C ARG A 308 -36.86 1.89 36.69
N LEU A 309 -37.11 1.04 35.70
CA LEU A 309 -38.38 0.31 35.58
C LEU A 309 -38.65 -0.61 36.78
N ARG A 310 -37.62 -1.26 37.33
CA ARG A 310 -37.76 -2.06 38.56
C ARG A 310 -38.11 -1.18 39.76
N GLN A 311 -37.54 0.01 39.84
CA GLN A 311 -37.86 0.98 40.87
C GLN A 311 -39.31 1.47 40.73
N GLU A 312 -39.74 1.83 39.52
CA GLU A 312 -41.14 2.19 39.24
C GLU A 312 -42.10 1.05 39.61
N ILE A 313 -41.78 -0.21 39.28
CA ILE A 313 -42.60 -1.37 39.68
C ILE A 313 -42.65 -1.51 41.20
N SER A 314 -41.52 -1.35 41.88
CA SER A 314 -41.43 -1.36 43.35
C SER A 314 -42.29 -0.25 43.96
N GLU A 315 -42.23 0.97 43.42
CA GLU A 315 -43.03 2.10 43.86
C GLU A 315 -44.53 1.85 43.60
N THR A 316 -44.88 1.34 42.42
CA THR A 316 -46.28 1.01 42.09
C THR A 316 -46.80 -0.12 42.98
N ARG A 317 -45.98 -1.15 43.26
CA ARG A 317 -46.31 -2.22 44.21
C ARG A 317 -46.49 -1.66 45.61
N LYS A 318 -45.61 -0.78 46.08
CA LYS A 318 -45.76 -0.11 47.38
C LYS A 318 -47.04 0.72 47.45
N ILE A 319 -47.42 1.40 46.37
CA ILE A 319 -48.68 2.16 46.31
C ILE A 319 -49.89 1.21 46.39
N VAL A 320 -49.85 0.08 45.67
CA VAL A 320 -50.90 -0.95 45.72
C VAL A 320 -50.96 -1.63 47.09
N ASP A 321 -49.81 -1.95 47.69
CA ASP A 321 -49.72 -2.59 49.01
C ASP A 321 -50.04 -1.62 50.16
N ALA A 322 -49.81 -0.31 49.97
CA ALA A 322 -50.16 0.75 50.91
C ALA A 322 -51.64 1.17 50.82
N GLN A 323 -52.35 0.76 49.76
CA GLN A 323 -53.81 0.79 49.75
C GLN A 323 -54.31 -0.32 50.69
N SER A 324 -54.43 0.02 51.97
CA SER A 324 -55.02 -0.88 52.96
C SER A 324 -56.52 -1.03 52.68
N ILE A 325 -56.91 -2.12 52.02
CA ILE A 325 -58.23 -2.70 52.29
C ILE A 325 -58.24 -3.00 53.79
N SER A 326 -59.06 -2.28 54.55
CA SER A 326 -59.02 -2.33 56.00
C SER A 326 -59.33 -3.74 56.49
N ARG A 327 -58.67 -4.19 57.57
CA ARG A 327 -59.03 -5.44 58.26
C ARG A 327 -60.47 -5.42 58.77
N GLU A 328 -61.08 -4.24 58.92
CA GLU A 328 -62.50 -4.07 59.20
C GLU A 328 -63.39 -4.31 57.98
N ASP A 329 -62.92 -3.98 56.77
CA ASP A 329 -63.66 -4.27 55.54
C ASP A 329 -63.62 -5.76 55.20
N ILE A 330 -62.50 -6.44 55.45
CA ILE A 330 -62.43 -7.91 55.32
C ILE A 330 -63.31 -8.61 56.38
N ARG A 331 -63.44 -8.04 57.58
CA ARG A 331 -64.34 -8.56 58.62
C ARG A 331 -65.80 -8.25 58.32
N LYS A 332 -66.14 -7.07 57.78
CA LYS A 332 -67.48 -6.73 57.31
C LYS A 332 -67.88 -7.59 56.13
N ILE A 333 -67.03 -7.76 55.12
CA ILE A 333 -67.30 -8.63 53.97
C ILE A 333 -67.46 -10.10 54.42
N ARG A 334 -66.69 -10.58 55.39
CA ARG A 334 -66.89 -11.94 55.94
C ARG A 334 -68.14 -12.07 56.82
N ALA A 335 -68.50 -11.04 57.57
CA ALA A 335 -69.74 -11.01 58.36
C ALA A 335 -70.96 -10.92 57.45
N GLU A 336 -70.94 -10.03 56.45
CA GLU A 336 -71.97 -9.90 55.43
C GLU A 336 -72.04 -11.13 54.53
N SER A 337 -70.92 -11.77 54.16
CA SER A 337 -70.96 -13.08 53.47
C SER A 337 -71.59 -14.16 54.33
N LYS A 338 -71.32 -14.17 55.65
CA LYS A 338 -71.92 -15.14 56.56
C LYS A 338 -73.42 -14.88 56.80
N ASP A 339 -73.80 -13.62 56.97
CA ASP A 339 -75.19 -13.19 57.10
C ASP A 339 -75.96 -13.42 55.79
N LEU A 340 -75.31 -13.24 54.64
CA LEU A 340 -75.88 -13.59 53.33
C LEU A 340 -75.96 -15.10 53.12
N GLU A 341 -75.02 -15.91 53.61
CA GLU A 341 -75.14 -17.37 53.60
C GLU A 341 -76.25 -17.86 54.53
N GLU A 342 -76.41 -17.28 55.71
CA GLU A 342 -77.55 -17.57 56.60
C GLU A 342 -78.87 -17.11 55.97
N HIS A 343 -78.92 -15.95 55.33
CA HIS A 343 -80.09 -15.50 54.58
C HIS A 343 -80.38 -16.41 53.38
N ASN A 344 -79.36 -16.87 52.67
CA ASN A 344 -79.52 -17.76 51.53
C ASN A 344 -80.02 -19.14 52.00
N ASN A 345 -79.55 -19.64 53.15
CA ASN A 345 -80.08 -20.86 53.76
C ASN A 345 -81.54 -20.71 54.24
N VAL A 346 -81.92 -19.56 54.79
CA VAL A 346 -83.32 -19.25 55.16
C VAL A 346 -84.19 -19.11 53.92
N ILE A 347 -83.69 -18.48 52.85
CA ILE A 347 -84.40 -18.38 51.57
C ILE A 347 -84.50 -19.77 50.93
N GLN A 348 -83.48 -20.62 51.01
CA GLN A 348 -83.51 -21.98 50.50
C GLN A 348 -84.50 -22.85 51.28
N GLN A 349 -84.58 -22.70 52.61
CA GLN A 349 -85.62 -23.32 53.43
C GLN A 349 -87.02 -22.82 53.03
N LYS A 350 -87.19 -21.51 52.81
CA LYS A 350 -88.46 -20.95 52.33
C LYS A 350 -88.81 -21.42 50.91
N ILE A 351 -87.83 -21.58 50.02
CA ILE A 351 -88.02 -22.14 48.69
C ILE A 351 -88.43 -23.60 48.80
N ASN A 352 -87.84 -24.37 49.71
CA ASN A 352 -88.23 -25.75 49.94
C ASN A 352 -89.63 -25.87 50.58
N GLU A 353 -89.99 -24.97 51.50
CA GLU A 353 -91.37 -24.87 52.03
C GLU A 353 -92.38 -24.45 50.95
N VAL A 354 -92.00 -23.51 50.08
CA VAL A 354 -92.83 -23.07 48.96
C VAL A 354 -92.95 -24.17 47.91
N ASN A 355 -91.88 -24.92 47.63
CA ASN A 355 -91.93 -26.08 46.74
C ASN A 355 -92.77 -27.20 47.34
N SER A 356 -92.67 -27.46 48.64
CA SER A 356 -93.55 -28.39 49.35
C SER A 356 -95.01 -27.94 49.28
N ARG A 357 -95.28 -26.63 49.42
CA ARG A 357 -96.63 -26.06 49.24
C ARG A 357 -97.09 -26.11 47.79
N ILE A 358 -96.20 -25.93 46.82
CA ILE A 358 -96.51 -26.08 45.39
C ILE A 358 -96.83 -27.54 45.08
N GLU A 359 -96.10 -28.50 45.65
CA GLU A 359 -96.43 -29.93 45.52
C GLU A 359 -97.76 -30.26 46.19
N LEU A 360 -98.06 -29.65 47.34
CA LEU A 360 -99.36 -29.77 48.01
C LEU A 360 -100.48 -29.16 47.16
N VAL A 361 -100.26 -27.99 46.56
CA VAL A 361 -101.21 -27.32 45.66
C VAL A 361 -101.32 -28.03 44.31
N GLN A 362 -100.26 -28.65 43.80
CA GLN A 362 -100.30 -29.51 42.62
C GLN A 362 -101.01 -30.83 42.93
N GLY A 363 -100.85 -31.37 44.13
CA GLY A 363 -101.65 -32.47 44.66
C GLY A 363 -103.13 -32.08 44.78
N SER A 364 -103.43 -30.92 45.35
CA SER A 364 -104.77 -30.37 45.41
C SER A 364 -105.32 -30.01 44.03
N ASN A 365 -104.49 -29.59 43.07
CA ASN A 365 -104.90 -29.37 41.68
C ASN A 365 -105.11 -30.68 40.92
N ARG A 366 -104.39 -31.76 41.24
CA ARG A 366 -104.70 -33.10 40.71
C ARG A 366 -105.99 -33.65 41.32
N ILE A 367 -106.24 -33.38 42.61
CA ILE A 367 -107.51 -33.71 43.26
C ILE A 367 -108.62 -32.85 42.68
N LEU A 368 -108.43 -31.54 42.49
CA LEU A 368 -109.41 -30.64 41.90
C LEU A 368 -109.61 -30.93 40.42
N GLN A 369 -108.59 -31.36 39.68
CA GLN A 369 -108.72 -31.78 38.29
C GLN A 369 -109.42 -33.13 38.19
N GLY A 370 -109.15 -34.06 39.11
CA GLY A 370 -109.94 -35.28 39.28
C GLY A 370 -111.37 -35.02 39.74
N VAL A 371 -111.61 -34.00 40.55
CA VAL A 371 -112.94 -33.54 40.99
C VAL A 371 -113.62 -32.71 39.90
N ILE A 372 -112.90 -32.02 39.02
CA ILE A 372 -113.46 -31.35 37.84
C ILE A 372 -113.76 -32.39 36.77
N GLU A 373 -112.95 -33.43 36.61
CA GLU A 373 -113.24 -34.55 35.70
C GLU A 373 -114.40 -35.40 36.25
N SER A 374 -114.48 -35.62 37.58
CA SER A 374 -115.65 -36.22 38.22
C SER A 374 -116.85 -35.29 38.13
N LEU A 375 -116.74 -33.99 38.43
CA LEU A 375 -117.85 -33.04 38.32
C LEU A 375 -118.27 -32.82 36.88
N CYS A 376 -117.38 -32.92 35.88
CA CYS A 376 -117.75 -32.90 34.47
C CYS A 376 -118.41 -34.23 34.06
N ALA A 377 -118.02 -35.36 34.65
CA ALA A 377 -118.71 -36.64 34.49
C ALA A 377 -120.07 -36.66 35.22
N ASP A 378 -120.16 -36.02 36.39
CA ASP A 378 -121.34 -35.91 37.25
C ASP A 378 -122.27 -34.80 36.75
N ILE A 379 -121.77 -33.76 36.07
CA ILE A 379 -122.55 -32.76 35.33
C ILE A 379 -122.96 -33.34 33.98
N ALA A 380 -122.15 -34.17 33.31
CA ALA A 380 -122.60 -34.94 32.15
C ALA A 380 -123.66 -35.99 32.54
N ALA A 381 -123.59 -36.56 33.76
CA ALA A 381 -124.61 -37.44 34.34
C ALA A 381 -125.82 -36.67 34.90
N ALA A 382 -125.65 -35.49 35.50
CA ALA A 382 -126.74 -34.65 36.02
C ALA A 382 -127.45 -33.84 34.92
N ILE A 383 -126.80 -33.52 33.80
CA ILE A 383 -127.47 -33.07 32.56
C ILE A 383 -128.23 -34.23 31.92
N ALA A 384 -127.84 -35.49 32.17
CA ALA A 384 -128.61 -36.68 31.79
C ALA A 384 -129.70 -37.09 32.81
N GLU A 385 -129.65 -36.60 34.05
CA GLU A 385 -130.57 -36.96 35.16
C GLU A 385 -131.25 -35.76 35.87
N LEU A 386 -131.49 -34.63 35.18
CA LEU A 386 -132.34 -33.55 35.72
C LEU A 386 -133.83 -33.78 35.40
N PRO A 387 -134.62 -34.28 36.37
CA PRO A 387 -135.97 -33.79 36.64
C PRO A 387 -135.93 -32.87 37.88
N THR A 388 -136.26 -31.60 37.64
CA THR A 388 -136.93 -30.62 38.54
C THR A 388 -136.68 -30.67 40.05
N ALA A 389 -136.16 -29.54 40.56
CA ALA A 389 -135.95 -29.19 41.96
C ALA A 389 -137.15 -29.39 42.91
N ALA A 390 -136.88 -29.95 44.11
CA ALA A 390 -137.71 -29.79 45.30
C ALA A 390 -136.92 -30.05 46.62
N GLU A 391 -136.84 -28.99 47.42
CA GLU A 391 -136.98 -28.94 48.91
C GLU A 391 -135.92 -29.52 49.87
N LEU A 392 -135.43 -28.65 50.78
CA LEU A 392 -135.53 -28.88 52.24
C LEU A 392 -135.10 -27.65 53.09
N PRO A 393 -135.91 -27.25 54.09
CA PRO A 393 -135.44 -26.72 55.38
C PRO A 393 -135.58 -27.80 56.48
N LYS A 394 -134.55 -27.98 57.30
CA LYS A 394 -134.55 -28.99 58.38
C LYS A 394 -135.19 -28.45 59.66
N THR A 395 -136.44 -28.91 59.83
CA THR A 395 -137.32 -28.94 61.00
C THR A 395 -137.96 -27.64 61.49
N LYS A 396 -139.29 -27.67 61.44
CA LYS A 396 -140.23 -26.55 61.45
C LYS A 396 -140.61 -26.09 62.86
N GLU A 397 -140.49 -26.95 63.86
CA GLU A 397 -141.07 -26.71 65.20
C GLU A 397 -140.22 -25.76 66.06
N GLN A 398 -138.89 -25.84 65.97
CA GLN A 398 -137.97 -24.99 66.73
C GLN A 398 -137.91 -23.55 66.20
N VAL A 399 -138.19 -23.35 64.91
CA VAL A 399 -138.26 -22.01 64.30
C VAL A 399 -139.63 -21.38 64.55
N THR A 400 -140.71 -22.18 64.59
CA THR A 400 -142.06 -21.64 64.84
C THR A 400 -142.26 -21.12 66.25
N GLU A 401 -141.68 -21.74 67.29
CA GLU A 401 -141.90 -21.30 68.68
C GLU A 401 -141.19 -19.97 69.00
N THR A 402 -140.05 -19.70 68.35
CA THR A 402 -139.33 -18.42 68.49
C THR A 402 -139.91 -17.30 67.62
N ILE A 403 -140.63 -17.63 66.52
CA ILE A 403 -141.31 -16.65 65.65
C ILE A 403 -142.70 -16.25 66.18
N SER A 404 -143.36 -17.11 66.98
CA SER A 404 -144.73 -16.82 67.47
C SER A 404 -144.83 -15.72 68.53
N GLU A 405 -143.72 -15.29 69.13
CA GLU A 405 -143.65 -14.05 69.90
C GLU A 405 -143.03 -12.94 69.03
N PRO A 406 -143.82 -12.01 68.45
CA PRO A 406 -143.32 -11.02 67.51
C PRO A 406 -142.18 -10.18 68.10
N GLN A 407 -142.25 -9.87 69.40
CA GLN A 407 -141.20 -9.15 70.13
C GLN A 407 -139.86 -9.92 70.16
N ARG A 408 -139.87 -11.24 70.34
CA ARG A 408 -138.63 -12.04 70.33
C ARG A 408 -138.06 -12.20 68.93
N SER A 409 -138.89 -12.32 67.90
CA SER A 409 -138.43 -12.42 66.51
C SER A 409 -137.74 -11.13 66.04
N GLU A 410 -138.25 -9.99 66.48
CA GLU A 410 -137.71 -8.67 66.14
C GLU A 410 -136.42 -8.37 66.93
N GLU A 411 -136.35 -8.76 68.21
CA GLU A 411 -135.11 -8.71 69.00
C GLU A 411 -134.02 -9.65 68.44
N LEU A 412 -134.39 -10.82 67.91
CA LEU A 412 -133.46 -11.80 67.34
C LEU A 412 -132.94 -11.35 65.96
N LEU A 413 -133.78 -10.72 65.14
CA LEU A 413 -133.34 -10.06 63.91
C LEU A 413 -132.45 -8.85 64.19
N ALA A 414 -132.81 -7.98 65.14
CA ALA A 414 -132.00 -6.82 65.50
C ALA A 414 -130.62 -7.22 66.09
N THR A 415 -130.56 -8.31 66.87
CA THR A 415 -129.29 -8.83 67.39
C THR A 415 -128.44 -9.50 66.31
N LEU A 416 -129.07 -10.21 65.35
CA LEU A 416 -128.37 -10.76 64.19
C LEU A 416 -127.82 -9.66 63.27
N GLU A 417 -128.57 -8.58 63.03
CA GLU A 417 -128.09 -7.44 62.23
C GLU A 417 -126.92 -6.71 62.91
N ILE A 418 -126.96 -6.52 64.24
CA ILE A 418 -125.85 -5.93 65.01
C ILE A 418 -124.61 -6.84 64.99
N GLU A 419 -124.78 -8.16 65.10
CA GLU A 419 -123.68 -9.13 64.99
C GLU A 419 -123.11 -9.13 63.56
N GLU A 420 -123.95 -9.15 62.53
CA GLU A 420 -123.55 -9.09 61.12
C GLU A 420 -122.72 -7.84 60.83
N ASP A 421 -123.19 -6.65 61.25
CA ASP A 421 -122.46 -5.39 61.11
C ASP A 421 -121.12 -5.40 61.86
N ARG A 422 -121.08 -6.02 63.05
CA ARG A 422 -119.85 -6.15 63.84
C ARG A 422 -118.84 -7.08 63.16
N TRP A 423 -119.30 -8.18 62.57
CA TRP A 423 -118.44 -9.10 61.82
C TRP A 423 -117.96 -8.48 60.50
N MET A 424 -118.82 -7.77 59.78
CA MET A 424 -118.44 -7.05 58.56
C MET A 424 -117.41 -5.96 58.82
N LYS A 425 -117.54 -5.18 59.92
CA LYS A 425 -116.53 -4.20 60.34
C LYS A 425 -115.18 -4.87 60.67
N LYS A 426 -115.20 -5.98 61.41
CA LYS A 426 -113.97 -6.72 61.72
C LYS A 426 -113.31 -7.29 60.45
N ILE A 427 -114.09 -7.83 59.52
CA ILE A 427 -113.59 -8.34 58.24
C ILE A 427 -112.92 -7.20 57.44
N ALA A 428 -113.56 -6.03 57.36
CA ALA A 428 -113.00 -4.86 56.70
C ALA A 428 -111.71 -4.35 57.36
N GLU A 429 -111.65 -4.30 58.70
CA GLU A 429 -110.43 -3.96 59.45
C GLU A 429 -109.29 -4.95 59.20
N PHE A 430 -109.59 -6.26 59.14
CA PHE A 430 -108.61 -7.28 58.81
C PHE A 430 -108.11 -7.18 57.37
N GLN A 431 -109.02 -6.95 56.41
CA GLN A 431 -108.67 -6.72 55.01
C GLN A 431 -107.76 -5.51 54.85
N ASN A 432 -108.12 -4.36 55.43
CA ASN A 432 -107.30 -3.15 55.39
C ASN A 432 -105.92 -3.36 56.03
N ARG A 433 -105.84 -4.09 57.15
CA ARG A 433 -104.55 -4.38 57.80
C ARG A 433 -103.68 -5.31 56.96
N MET A 434 -104.28 -6.31 56.30
CA MET A 434 -103.58 -7.19 55.36
C MET A 434 -103.07 -6.43 54.13
N GLU A 435 -103.89 -5.55 53.57
CA GLU A 435 -103.50 -4.72 52.42
C GLU A 435 -102.34 -3.78 52.75
N LEU A 436 -102.36 -3.16 53.93
CA LEU A 436 -101.26 -2.30 54.39
C LEU A 436 -99.96 -3.10 54.55
N GLN A 437 -100.03 -4.29 55.15
CA GLN A 437 -98.85 -5.17 55.29
C GLN A 437 -98.32 -5.65 53.94
N LEU A 438 -99.22 -5.98 52.99
CA LEU A 438 -98.83 -6.34 51.63
C LEU A 438 -98.16 -5.18 50.90
N PHE A 439 -98.66 -3.95 51.10
CA PHE A 439 -98.06 -2.74 50.56
C PHE A 439 -96.64 -2.52 51.10
N GLU A 440 -96.47 -2.52 52.44
CA GLU A 440 -95.16 -2.36 53.10
C GLU A 440 -94.14 -3.44 52.67
N LEU A 441 -94.59 -4.70 52.56
CA LEU A 441 -93.73 -5.79 52.08
C LEU A 441 -93.34 -5.62 50.61
N THR A 442 -94.22 -5.07 49.79
CA THR A 442 -93.95 -4.81 48.37
C THR A 442 -92.97 -3.65 48.21
N GLU A 443 -93.13 -2.59 49.00
CA GLU A 443 -92.21 -1.46 49.04
C GLU A 443 -90.81 -1.91 49.48
N LYS A 444 -90.71 -2.65 50.60
CA LYS A 444 -89.44 -3.17 51.11
C LYS A 444 -88.77 -4.16 50.13
N LYS A 445 -89.56 -4.98 49.43
CA LYS A 445 -89.06 -5.86 48.36
C LYS A 445 -88.44 -5.05 47.23
N ASN A 446 -89.05 -3.95 46.84
CA ASN A 446 -88.54 -3.08 45.77
C ASN A 446 -87.26 -2.36 46.21
N GLU A 447 -87.20 -1.85 47.44
CA GLU A 447 -85.99 -1.24 48.01
C GLU A 447 -84.82 -2.22 48.02
N LEU A 448 -85.03 -3.43 48.53
CA LEU A 448 -83.99 -4.47 48.54
C LEU A 448 -83.54 -4.85 47.14
N ARG A 449 -84.46 -4.90 46.17
CA ARG A 449 -84.12 -5.16 44.77
C ARG A 449 -83.21 -4.07 44.21
N THR A 450 -83.55 -2.80 44.44
CA THR A 450 -82.69 -1.69 44.00
C THR A 450 -81.33 -1.70 44.68
N ALA A 451 -81.25 -2.03 45.98
CA ALA A 451 -79.97 -2.13 46.69
C ALA A 451 -79.08 -3.26 46.15
N VAL A 452 -79.67 -4.41 45.81
CA VAL A 452 -78.95 -5.52 45.16
C VAL A 452 -78.45 -5.12 43.78
N ASP A 453 -79.27 -4.44 42.99
CA ASP A 453 -78.89 -3.98 41.66
C ASP A 453 -77.70 -2.97 41.73
N PHE A 454 -77.71 -2.05 42.70
CA PHE A 454 -76.56 -1.14 42.94
C PHE A 454 -75.31 -1.90 43.39
N ALA A 455 -75.43 -2.84 44.33
CA ALA A 455 -74.29 -3.64 44.79
C ALA A 455 -73.70 -4.51 43.66
N MET A 456 -74.54 -5.00 42.75
CA MET A 456 -74.09 -5.72 41.55
C MET A 456 -73.34 -4.80 40.58
N GLN A 457 -73.79 -3.56 40.40
CA GLN A 457 -73.09 -2.57 39.57
C GLN A 457 -71.73 -2.20 40.16
N ASP A 458 -71.65 -1.97 41.47
CA ASP A 458 -70.40 -1.65 42.15
C ASP A 458 -69.40 -2.82 42.07
N LYS A 459 -69.88 -4.05 42.29
CA LYS A 459 -69.06 -5.25 42.11
C LYS A 459 -68.53 -5.37 40.68
N ALA A 460 -69.38 -5.15 39.68
CA ALA A 460 -68.98 -5.20 38.28
C ALA A 460 -67.91 -4.14 37.95
N ALA A 461 -68.03 -2.93 38.49
CA ALA A 461 -67.05 -1.86 38.31
C ALA A 461 -65.69 -2.20 38.96
N VAL A 462 -65.70 -2.81 40.14
CA VAL A 462 -64.47 -3.26 40.82
C VAL A 462 -63.81 -4.42 40.05
N ASP A 463 -64.60 -5.40 39.58
CA ASP A 463 -64.09 -6.51 38.77
C ASP A 463 -63.45 -6.00 37.46
N GLU A 464 -64.05 -4.99 36.82
CA GLU A 464 -63.48 -4.35 35.62
C GLU A 464 -62.15 -3.64 35.90
N GLN A 465 -62.02 -2.94 37.03
CA GLN A 465 -60.76 -2.31 37.44
C GLN A 465 -59.67 -3.36 37.74
N ILE A 466 -60.03 -4.46 38.41
CA ILE A 466 -59.09 -5.54 38.70
C ILE A 466 -58.58 -6.17 37.40
N GLU A 467 -59.47 -6.44 36.44
CA GLU A 467 -59.08 -6.97 35.13
C GLU A 467 -58.20 -5.99 34.35
N PHE A 468 -58.48 -4.68 34.41
CA PHE A 468 -57.63 -3.66 33.81
C PHE A 468 -56.19 -3.68 34.39
N TYR A 469 -56.05 -3.74 35.70
CA TYR A 469 -54.72 -3.79 36.34
C TYR A 469 -53.98 -5.10 36.09
N LYS A 470 -54.68 -6.25 36.06
CA LYS A 470 -54.11 -7.54 35.67
C LYS A 470 -53.59 -7.52 34.23
N ALA A 471 -54.38 -7.01 33.30
CA ALA A 471 -53.97 -6.87 31.90
C ALA A 471 -52.75 -5.95 31.74
N ARG A 472 -52.70 -4.85 32.50
CA ARG A 472 -51.54 -3.93 32.52
C ARG A 472 -50.28 -4.57 33.09
N LEU A 473 -50.41 -5.36 34.16
CA LEU A 473 -49.31 -6.15 34.74
C LEU A 473 -48.78 -7.19 33.75
N ALA A 474 -49.67 -7.98 33.14
CA ALA A 474 -49.30 -8.98 32.15
C ALA A 474 -48.57 -8.36 30.95
N LYS A 475 -49.03 -7.19 30.48
CA LYS A 475 -48.35 -6.44 29.41
C LYS A 475 -46.93 -6.02 29.80
N LYS A 476 -46.73 -5.58 31.04
CA LYS A 476 -45.40 -5.18 31.54
C LYS A 476 -44.47 -6.38 31.75
N ASP A 477 -44.99 -7.50 32.22
CA ASP A 477 -44.21 -8.73 32.33
C ASP A 477 -43.76 -9.27 30.98
N ALA A 478 -44.63 -9.21 29.96
CA ALA A 478 -44.29 -9.54 28.58
C ALA A 478 -43.19 -8.61 28.02
N GLU A 479 -43.27 -7.30 28.31
CA GLU A 479 -42.25 -6.32 27.91
C GLU A 479 -40.88 -6.63 28.55
N ILE A 480 -40.86 -7.05 29.82
CA ILE A 480 -39.63 -7.45 30.54
C ILE A 480 -39.04 -8.74 29.97
N LEU A 481 -39.87 -9.74 29.69
CA LEU A 481 -39.44 -11.00 29.08
C LEU A 481 -38.81 -10.77 27.71
N SER A 482 -39.44 -9.94 26.87
CA SER A 482 -38.90 -9.55 25.57
C SER A 482 -37.54 -8.85 25.71
N LYS A 483 -37.41 -7.88 26.63
CA LYS A 483 -36.14 -7.19 26.89
C LYS A 483 -35.05 -8.12 27.45
N ARG A 484 -35.41 -9.12 28.26
CA ARG A 484 -34.47 -10.16 28.74
C ARG A 484 -33.99 -11.07 27.61
N GLN A 485 -34.86 -11.45 26.69
CA GLN A 485 -34.48 -12.20 25.49
C GLN A 485 -33.56 -11.38 24.58
N ALA A 486 -33.87 -10.09 24.36
CA ALA A 486 -32.99 -9.19 23.61
C ALA A 486 -31.60 -9.10 24.27
N LEU A 487 -31.54 -8.97 25.61
CA LEU A 487 -30.28 -8.98 26.35
C LEU A 487 -29.50 -10.29 26.18
N LYS A 488 -30.16 -11.45 26.24
CA LYS A 488 -29.51 -12.75 25.98
C LYS A 488 -28.95 -12.82 24.56
N ASN A 489 -29.68 -12.33 23.57
CA ASN A 489 -29.22 -12.31 22.19
C ASN A 489 -28.02 -11.38 22.01
N THR A 490 -28.02 -10.20 22.65
CA THR A 490 -26.85 -9.31 22.65
C THR A 490 -25.65 -9.91 23.38
N ASP A 491 -25.87 -10.66 24.46
CA ASP A 491 -24.80 -11.33 25.22
C ASP A 491 -24.14 -12.45 24.37
N ASN A 492 -24.95 -13.17 23.58
CA ASN A 492 -24.43 -14.14 22.61
C ASN A 492 -23.66 -13.47 21.47
N LEU A 493 -24.12 -12.33 20.97
CA LEU A 493 -23.42 -11.54 19.96
C LEU A 493 -22.07 -11.03 20.48
N ILE A 494 -22.00 -10.61 21.75
CA ILE A 494 -20.74 -10.21 22.40
C ILE A 494 -19.79 -11.39 22.47
N LYS A 495 -20.24 -12.57 22.93
CA LYS A 495 -19.38 -13.76 22.98
C LYS A 495 -18.86 -14.15 21.60
N PHE A 496 -19.68 -14.01 20.55
CA PHE A 496 -19.26 -14.27 19.18
C PHE A 496 -18.22 -13.26 18.72
N ALA A 497 -18.45 -11.96 18.95
CA ALA A 497 -17.51 -10.91 18.61
C ALA A 497 -16.20 -11.00 19.41
N GLU A 498 -16.24 -11.36 20.70
CA GLU A 498 -15.05 -11.61 21.52
C GLU A 498 -14.23 -12.79 20.99
N LYS A 499 -14.90 -13.87 20.58
CA LYS A 499 -14.24 -15.00 19.93
C LYS A 499 -13.61 -14.59 18.60
N GLU A 500 -14.33 -13.86 17.75
CA GLU A 500 -13.83 -13.36 16.48
C GLU A 500 -12.61 -12.43 16.66
N VAL A 501 -12.63 -11.57 17.69
CA VAL A 501 -11.49 -10.73 18.05
C VAL A 501 -10.28 -11.56 18.48
N GLU A 502 -10.47 -12.63 19.25
CA GLU A 502 -9.35 -13.52 19.60
C GLU A 502 -8.82 -14.33 18.43
N ASP A 503 -9.70 -14.83 17.55
CA ASP A 503 -9.31 -15.51 16.32
C ASP A 503 -8.51 -14.55 15.41
N LEU A 504 -8.93 -13.28 15.30
CA LEU A 504 -8.21 -12.24 14.58
C LEU A 504 -6.87 -11.90 15.23
N LYS A 505 -6.77 -11.84 16.56
CA LYS A 505 -5.49 -11.63 17.26
C LYS A 505 -4.52 -12.77 17.01
N LEU A 506 -4.97 -14.02 17.07
CA LEU A 506 -4.16 -15.18 16.73
C LEU A 506 -3.69 -15.13 15.27
N ARG A 507 -4.56 -14.73 14.34
CA ARG A 507 -4.18 -14.61 12.94
C ARG A 507 -3.20 -13.47 12.68
N VAL A 508 -3.40 -12.30 13.31
CA VAL A 508 -2.46 -11.17 13.23
C VAL A 508 -1.10 -11.58 13.79
N LYS A 509 -1.07 -12.31 14.91
CA LYS A 509 0.18 -12.83 15.47
C LYS A 509 0.86 -13.81 14.50
N ALA A 510 0.14 -14.76 13.93
CA ALA A 510 0.69 -15.70 12.96
C ALA A 510 1.25 -14.98 11.72
N LEU A 511 0.56 -13.95 11.23
CA LEU A 511 1.04 -13.14 10.11
C LEU A 511 2.26 -12.28 10.47
N GLN A 512 2.34 -11.79 11.71
CA GLN A 512 3.55 -11.13 12.21
C GLN A 512 4.73 -12.10 12.28
N ASP A 513 4.52 -13.32 12.77
CA ASP A 513 5.55 -14.35 12.81
C ASP A 513 6.00 -14.74 11.36
N GLU A 514 5.07 -14.84 10.41
CA GLU A 514 5.36 -15.04 8.97
C GLU A 514 6.15 -13.86 8.39
N MET A 515 5.77 -12.61 8.71
CA MET A 515 6.46 -11.40 8.25
C MET A 515 7.87 -11.30 8.82
N ASP A 516 8.06 -11.60 10.11
CA ASP A 516 9.37 -11.62 10.75
C ASP A 516 10.27 -12.68 10.11
N THR A 517 9.71 -13.85 9.78
CA THR A 517 10.42 -14.90 9.04
C THR A 517 10.83 -14.44 7.64
N ALA A 518 9.95 -13.72 6.93
CA ALA A 518 10.25 -13.16 5.61
C ALA A 518 11.34 -12.08 5.68
N ILE A 519 11.30 -11.21 6.71
CA ILE A 519 12.35 -10.20 6.96
C ILE A 519 13.69 -10.87 7.22
N MET A 520 13.73 -11.93 8.05
CA MET A 520 14.96 -12.69 8.29
C MET A 520 15.51 -13.31 7.00
N ARG A 521 14.67 -13.92 6.16
CA ARG A 521 15.10 -14.46 4.85
C ARG A 521 15.64 -13.38 3.92
N ARG A 522 14.98 -12.22 3.85
CA ARG A 522 15.43 -11.08 3.06
C ARG A 522 16.80 -10.58 3.53
N ASP A 523 17.00 -10.49 4.84
CA ASP A 523 18.26 -10.03 5.41
C ASP A 523 19.38 -11.06 5.22
N GLU A 524 19.07 -12.36 5.28
CA GLU A 524 19.99 -13.45 4.88
C GLU A 524 20.39 -13.37 3.41
N GLN A 525 19.42 -13.20 2.50
CA GLN A 525 19.69 -13.02 1.07
C GLN A 525 20.53 -11.76 0.81
N ARG A 526 20.25 -10.65 1.51
CA ARG A 526 21.05 -9.43 1.41
C ARG A 526 22.48 -9.66 1.89
N ALA A 527 22.67 -10.42 2.96
CA ALA A 527 24.01 -10.79 3.44
C ALA A 527 24.75 -11.68 2.44
N LEU A 528 24.07 -12.61 1.78
CA LEU A 528 24.64 -13.42 0.69
C LEU A 528 25.01 -12.56 -0.52
N ALA A 529 24.16 -11.61 -0.92
CA ALA A 529 24.43 -10.68 -2.01
C ALA A 529 25.66 -9.80 -1.71
N ILE A 530 25.81 -9.30 -0.48
CA ILE A 530 27.00 -8.55 -0.04
C ILE A 530 28.25 -9.43 -0.11
N LYS A 531 28.17 -10.71 0.28
CA LYS A 531 29.30 -11.65 0.16
C LYS A 531 29.65 -11.92 -1.30
N ALA A 532 28.66 -12.10 -2.17
CA ALA A 532 28.87 -12.29 -3.61
C ALA A 532 29.54 -11.06 -4.24
N ASP A 533 29.08 -9.85 -3.91
CA ASP A 533 29.70 -8.59 -4.37
C ASP A 533 31.15 -8.46 -3.89
N ALA A 534 31.45 -8.85 -2.65
CA ALA A 534 32.83 -8.87 -2.15
C ALA A 534 33.73 -9.86 -2.90
N VAL A 535 33.21 -11.05 -3.26
CA VAL A 535 33.92 -12.03 -4.08
C VAL A 535 34.16 -11.49 -5.48
N LEU A 536 33.16 -10.89 -6.12
CA LEU A 536 33.31 -10.27 -7.44
C LEU A 536 34.35 -9.14 -7.43
N LYS A 537 34.34 -8.27 -6.42
CA LYS A 537 35.37 -7.24 -6.24
C LYS A 537 36.77 -7.83 -6.09
N PHE A 538 36.91 -8.87 -5.27
CA PHE A 538 38.20 -9.56 -5.11
C PHE A 538 38.70 -10.17 -6.42
N HIS A 539 37.81 -10.82 -7.19
CA HIS A 539 38.17 -11.38 -8.50
C HIS A 539 38.50 -10.27 -9.51
N GLY A 540 37.77 -9.16 -9.50
CA GLY A 540 38.05 -7.97 -10.31
C GLY A 540 39.44 -7.39 -10.02
N GLU A 541 39.77 -7.16 -8.74
CA GLU A 541 41.09 -6.69 -8.32
C GLU A 541 42.22 -7.67 -8.70
N ARG A 542 41.96 -8.98 -8.60
CA ARG A 542 42.92 -10.01 -9.01
C ARG A 542 43.16 -9.98 -10.52
N LEU A 543 42.10 -9.84 -11.31
CA LEU A 543 42.18 -9.69 -12.76
C LEU A 543 42.98 -8.46 -13.14
N GLU A 544 42.71 -7.33 -12.49
CA GLU A 544 43.42 -6.07 -12.73
C GLU A 544 44.91 -6.18 -12.38
N LYS A 545 45.27 -6.89 -11.30
CA LYS A 545 46.68 -7.21 -10.99
C LYS A 545 47.34 -8.09 -12.04
N ILE A 546 46.64 -9.11 -12.55
CA ILE A 546 47.17 -9.97 -13.63
C ILE A 546 47.41 -9.12 -14.88
N ILE A 547 46.44 -8.28 -15.28
CA ILE A 547 46.57 -7.36 -16.40
C ILE A 547 47.78 -6.43 -16.21
N GLN A 548 48.00 -5.90 -15.01
CA GLN A 548 49.16 -5.06 -14.71
C GLN A 548 50.49 -5.83 -14.79
N ILE A 549 50.53 -7.08 -14.29
CA ILE A 549 51.72 -7.94 -14.37
C ILE A 549 52.04 -8.26 -15.84
N ASP A 550 51.03 -8.61 -16.62
CA ASP A 550 51.19 -8.94 -18.03
C ASP A 550 51.62 -7.71 -18.83
N ARG A 551 51.02 -6.54 -18.55
CA ARG A 551 51.46 -5.26 -19.11
C ARG A 551 52.93 -4.97 -18.78
N LYS A 552 53.34 -5.15 -17.52
CA LYS A 552 54.74 -4.96 -17.12
C LYS A 552 55.66 -5.97 -17.78
N ARG A 553 55.26 -7.24 -17.89
CA ARG A 553 56.03 -8.26 -18.63
C ARG A 553 56.21 -7.89 -20.09
N LEU A 554 55.18 -7.34 -20.73
CA LEU A 554 55.27 -6.84 -22.09
C LEU A 554 56.22 -5.64 -22.18
N GLU A 555 56.13 -4.70 -21.23
CA GLU A 555 57.06 -3.57 -21.12
C GLU A 555 58.53 -4.03 -20.88
N ASP A 556 58.76 -5.00 -19.97
CA ASP A 556 60.07 -5.59 -19.68
C ASP A 556 60.61 -6.41 -20.88
N LEU A 557 59.74 -7.11 -21.62
CA LEU A 557 60.12 -7.83 -22.86
C LEU A 557 60.55 -6.83 -23.94
N VAL A 558 59.80 -5.75 -24.11
CA VAL A 558 60.17 -4.65 -25.01
C VAL A 558 61.54 -4.10 -24.60
N GLU A 559 61.75 -3.77 -23.32
CA GLU A 559 63.03 -3.23 -22.82
C GLU A 559 64.19 -4.24 -22.92
N PHE A 560 63.93 -5.53 -22.72
CA PHE A 560 64.94 -6.59 -22.88
C PHE A 560 65.37 -6.73 -24.34
N TYR A 561 64.43 -6.71 -25.28
CA TYR A 561 64.75 -6.76 -26.70
C TYR A 561 65.46 -5.48 -27.16
N GLU A 562 65.06 -4.31 -26.65
CA GLU A 562 65.77 -3.04 -26.87
C GLU A 562 67.23 -3.10 -26.37
N LYS A 563 67.49 -3.71 -25.20
CA LYS A 563 68.85 -3.82 -24.63
C LYS A 563 69.70 -4.96 -25.18
N GLN A 564 69.10 -6.06 -25.62
CA GLN A 564 69.83 -7.15 -26.28
C GLN A 564 70.31 -6.76 -27.68
N ASP A 565 69.58 -5.89 -28.38
CA ASP A 565 70.04 -5.31 -29.64
C ASP A 565 71.32 -4.48 -29.47
N GLU A 566 71.56 -3.92 -28.27
CA GLU A 566 72.76 -3.13 -27.96
C GLU A 566 73.98 -3.98 -27.53
N ASN A 567 73.82 -5.26 -27.19
CA ASN A 567 74.90 -6.06 -26.57
C ASN A 567 75.06 -7.50 -27.07
N LEU A 568 74.40 -7.94 -28.15
CA LEU A 568 74.74 -9.22 -28.76
C LEU A 568 76.14 -9.13 -29.42
N PRO A 569 77.15 -9.91 -28.96
CA PRO A 569 78.33 -10.15 -29.76
C PRO A 569 77.90 -11.14 -30.84
N THR A 570 77.38 -10.60 -31.94
CA THR A 570 76.91 -11.32 -33.13
C THR A 570 77.92 -12.38 -33.60
N ASP A 571 79.22 -12.16 -33.37
CA ASP A 571 80.28 -13.08 -33.72
C ASP A 571 80.38 -14.36 -32.84
N GLN A 572 80.03 -14.29 -31.54
CA GLN A 572 80.13 -15.44 -30.62
C GLN A 572 78.93 -16.39 -30.70
N VAL A 573 77.74 -15.84 -30.94
CA VAL A 573 76.52 -16.62 -31.17
C VAL A 573 76.61 -17.35 -32.51
N ALA A 574 77.16 -16.70 -33.55
CA ALA A 574 77.45 -17.34 -34.84
C ALA A 574 78.48 -18.48 -34.72
N ALA A 575 79.54 -18.30 -33.93
CA ALA A 575 80.54 -19.34 -33.70
C ALA A 575 79.99 -20.56 -32.93
N SER A 576 79.17 -20.33 -31.89
CA SER A 576 78.58 -21.42 -31.09
C SER A 576 77.56 -22.25 -31.88
N ILE A 577 76.86 -21.62 -32.83
CA ILE A 577 75.96 -22.30 -33.77
C ILE A 577 76.77 -23.08 -34.82
N LEU A 578 77.90 -22.55 -35.30
CA LEU A 578 78.81 -23.25 -36.21
C LEU A 578 79.43 -24.50 -35.56
N ASP A 579 79.86 -24.42 -34.30
CA ASP A 579 80.46 -25.54 -33.58
C ASP A 579 79.43 -26.64 -33.24
N ALA A 580 78.21 -26.26 -32.87
CA ALA A 580 77.11 -27.21 -32.69
C ALA A 580 76.75 -27.93 -34.00
N PHE A 581 76.86 -27.23 -35.14
CA PHE A 581 76.63 -27.80 -36.47
C PHE A 581 77.76 -28.74 -36.92
N ASN A 582 79.01 -28.44 -36.58
CA ASN A 582 80.15 -29.31 -36.88
C ASN A 582 80.15 -30.59 -36.01
N ALA A 583 79.77 -30.50 -34.74
CA ALA A 583 79.63 -31.66 -33.85
C ALA A 583 78.51 -32.63 -34.27
N LEU A 584 77.46 -32.11 -34.93
CA LEU A 584 76.40 -32.90 -35.55
C LEU A 584 76.85 -33.57 -36.86
N LYS A 585 77.89 -33.05 -37.51
CA LYS A 585 78.44 -33.56 -38.77
C LYS A 585 79.50 -34.67 -38.56
N GLU A 586 80.11 -34.75 -37.37
CA GLU A 586 81.09 -35.81 -37.01
C GLU A 586 80.46 -37.03 -36.32
N ASN A 587 79.24 -36.92 -35.81
CA ASN A 587 78.47 -38.03 -35.21
C ASN A 587 77.46 -38.70 -36.16
N ALA A 588 77.41 -38.25 -37.42
CA ALA A 588 76.63 -38.84 -38.52
C ALA A 588 77.59 -39.35 -39.60
#